data_AF-A0A1G9VVB4-F1
#
_entry.id   AF-A0A1G9VVB4-F1
#
_cell.length_a   1.000
_cell.length_b   1.000
_cell.length_c   1.000
_cell.angle_alpha   90.00
_cell.angle_beta   90.00
_cell.angle_gamma   90.00
#
_symmetry.space_group_name_H-M   'P 1'
#
loop_
_entity.id
_entity.type
_entity.pdbx_description
1 polymer ?
#
loop_
_entity_poly.entity_id
_entity_poly.type
_entity_poly.pdbx_seq_one_letter_code
_entity_poly.pdbx_strand_id
1 'polypeptide(L)'
;MAPDIEVPDSPDLSNRGMPRGFEWQEETLGSEDFYREDIEDLLQEGAWKEGFNEWTEYTTLDDEQVRTVDDLGLFQAFDFYWDPTDDRLRFDAPTVPDDWREREATESLSSSTVSTIDGALDDLGRAVQEVLEDYLERNDATSDFGWGEESYGSRDE
;
A
#
# COMPACT_ATOMS: atom_id res chain seq x y z
N MET A 1 -22.87 7.78 -2.78
CA MET A 1 -22.40 8.56 -3.94
C MET A 1 -20.91 8.33 -3.93
N ALA A 2 -20.32 7.94 -5.06
CA ALA A 2 -18.86 7.91 -5.16
C ALA A 2 -18.37 9.37 -5.19
N PRO A 3 -17.29 9.69 -4.46
CA PRO A 3 -16.73 11.02 -4.48
C PRO A 3 -16.05 11.27 -5.85
N ASP A 4 -16.21 12.48 -6.40
CA ASP A 4 -15.73 12.82 -7.75
C ASP A 4 -14.34 13.46 -7.62
N ILE A 5 -13.34 12.61 -7.36
CA ILE A 5 -11.99 13.03 -6.96
C ILE A 5 -10.98 12.61 -8.01
N GLU A 6 -10.00 13.48 -8.26
CA GLU A 6 -8.83 13.13 -9.05
C GLU A 6 -8.00 12.08 -8.27
N VAL A 7 -7.59 11.02 -8.97
CA VAL A 7 -6.76 9.96 -8.38
C VAL A 7 -5.41 10.58 -7.99
N PRO A 8 -4.98 10.47 -6.72
CA PRO A 8 -3.70 11.01 -6.27
C PRO A 8 -2.53 10.24 -6.90
N ASP A 9 -1.34 10.84 -6.84
CA ASP A 9 -0.11 10.18 -7.27
C ASP A 9 0.21 8.97 -6.39
N SER A 10 0.85 7.95 -6.96
CA SER A 10 1.25 6.74 -6.24
C SER A 10 2.23 7.07 -5.11
N PRO A 11 2.27 6.26 -4.03
CA PRO A 11 3.31 6.42 -3.01
C PRO A 11 4.71 6.10 -3.56
N ASP A 12 5.72 6.87 -3.14
CA ASP A 12 7.14 6.58 -3.38
C ASP A 12 7.61 5.53 -2.36
N LEU A 13 7.96 4.35 -2.88
CA LEU A 13 8.44 3.19 -2.14
C LEU A 13 9.96 3.08 -2.19
N SER A 14 10.57 3.54 -3.29
CA SER A 14 12.02 3.46 -3.55
C SER A 14 12.88 4.11 -2.46
N ASN A 15 12.38 5.12 -1.74
CA ASN A 15 13.10 5.78 -0.64
C ASN A 15 12.69 5.30 0.76
N ARG A 16 11.96 4.19 0.87
CA ARG A 16 11.46 3.68 2.16
C ARG A 16 12.50 2.80 2.85
N GLY A 17 12.66 3.04 4.15
CA GLY A 17 13.51 2.23 5.02
C GLY A 17 12.86 0.89 5.40
N MET A 18 13.32 0.27 6.47
CA MET A 18 12.72 -0.97 6.99
C MET A 18 11.21 -0.78 7.27
N PRO A 19 10.34 -1.72 6.83
CA PRO A 19 8.91 -1.62 7.07
C PRO A 19 8.59 -1.53 8.55
N ARG A 20 7.52 -0.82 8.90
CA ARG A 20 7.11 -0.65 10.30
C ARG A 20 6.65 -2.00 10.86
N GLY A 21 7.24 -2.40 11.98
CA GLY A 21 6.90 -3.66 12.64
C GLY A 21 7.54 -4.91 12.02
N PHE A 22 8.36 -4.77 10.98
CA PHE A 22 9.21 -5.88 10.51
C PHE A 22 10.38 -6.07 11.49
N GLU A 23 10.77 -7.32 11.71
CA GLU A 23 11.96 -7.68 12.50
C GLU A 23 12.83 -8.63 11.69
N TRP A 24 14.14 -8.39 11.66
CA TRP A 24 15.08 -9.28 10.97
C TRP A 24 15.10 -10.65 11.65
N GLN A 25 14.90 -11.69 10.84
CA GLN A 25 15.01 -13.08 11.24
C GLN A 25 16.18 -13.72 10.48
N GLU A 26 16.73 -14.82 10.99
CA GLU A 26 17.86 -15.51 10.32
C GLU A 26 17.53 -15.91 8.88
N GLU A 27 16.26 -16.23 8.63
CA GLU A 27 15.65 -16.59 7.35
C GLU A 27 15.46 -15.39 6.39
N THR A 28 15.44 -14.15 6.89
CA THR A 28 15.25 -12.94 6.08
C THR A 28 16.55 -12.15 5.84
N LEU A 29 17.69 -12.65 6.34
CA LEU A 29 19.00 -12.04 6.14
C LEU A 29 19.38 -12.06 4.65
N GLY A 30 19.43 -10.87 4.03
CA GLY A 30 19.76 -10.69 2.61
C GLY A 30 18.58 -10.26 1.74
N SER A 31 17.35 -10.29 2.28
CA SER A 31 16.13 -9.80 1.62
C SER A 31 15.84 -8.34 2.03
N GLU A 32 16.85 -7.48 1.94
CA GLU A 32 16.81 -6.09 2.42
C GLU A 32 16.02 -5.13 1.52
N ASP A 33 15.71 -5.59 0.31
CA ASP A 33 15.14 -4.77 -0.75
C ASP A 33 13.60 -4.73 -0.72
N PHE A 34 12.96 -5.77 -0.17
CA PHE A 34 11.50 -5.95 -0.10
C PHE A 34 10.75 -5.76 -1.44
N TYR A 35 11.45 -5.84 -2.57
CA TYR A 35 10.95 -5.65 -3.93
C TYR A 35 10.15 -4.37 -4.14
N ARG A 36 10.57 -3.29 -3.46
CA ARG A 36 9.86 -2.02 -3.51
C ARG A 36 9.92 -1.35 -4.87
N GLU A 37 11.04 -1.49 -5.58
CA GLU A 37 11.18 -0.93 -6.92
C GLU A 37 10.20 -1.59 -7.90
N ASP A 38 10.09 -2.93 -7.87
CA ASP A 38 9.13 -3.67 -8.70
C ASP A 38 7.67 -3.34 -8.34
N ILE A 39 7.34 -3.26 -7.05
CA ILE A 39 5.98 -2.88 -6.60
C ILE A 39 5.65 -1.44 -7.02
N GLU A 40 6.60 -0.53 -6.93
CA GLU A 40 6.42 0.86 -7.36
C GLU A 40 6.13 0.97 -8.86
N ASP A 41 6.80 0.18 -9.69
CA ASP A 41 6.53 0.12 -11.14
C ASP A 41 5.07 -0.32 -11.38
N LEU A 42 4.60 -1.40 -10.75
CA LEU A 42 3.22 -1.87 -10.87
C LEU A 42 2.19 -0.83 -10.39
N LEU A 43 2.48 -0.12 -9.29
CA LEU A 43 1.65 0.98 -8.80
C LEU A 43 1.54 2.09 -9.85
N GLN A 44 2.65 2.45 -10.50
CA GLN A 44 2.70 3.45 -11.57
C GLN A 44 2.06 2.96 -12.89
N GLU A 45 2.11 1.66 -13.19
CA GLU A 45 1.49 1.07 -14.37
C GLU A 45 -0.04 1.20 -14.34
N GLY A 46 -0.64 1.11 -13.15
CA GLY A 46 -2.08 1.29 -13.00
C GLY A 46 -2.69 0.70 -11.73
N ALA A 47 -1.96 -0.16 -10.99
CA ALA A 47 -2.50 -0.85 -9.83
C ALA A 47 -3.02 0.13 -8.76
N TRP A 48 -2.28 1.21 -8.52
CA TRP A 48 -2.71 2.28 -7.61
C TRP A 48 -4.05 2.89 -8.03
N LYS A 49 -4.15 3.25 -9.32
CA LYS A 49 -5.33 3.89 -9.88
C LYS A 49 -6.54 2.96 -9.83
N GLU A 50 -6.37 1.69 -10.15
CA GLU A 50 -7.46 0.72 -10.11
C GLU A 50 -7.95 0.46 -8.69
N GLY A 51 -7.04 0.21 -7.74
CA GLY A 51 -7.41 0.03 -6.34
C GLY A 51 -8.06 1.29 -5.74
N PHE A 52 -7.57 2.48 -6.09
CA PHE A 52 -8.20 3.74 -5.66
C PHE A 52 -9.61 3.90 -6.24
N ASN A 53 -9.82 3.63 -7.53
CA ASN A 53 -11.16 3.73 -8.13
C ASN A 53 -12.13 2.75 -7.46
N GLU A 54 -11.72 1.51 -7.23
CA GLU A 54 -12.56 0.52 -6.53
C GLU A 54 -12.89 0.99 -5.11
N TRP A 55 -11.89 1.43 -4.35
CA TRP A 55 -12.10 1.98 -3.01
C TRP A 55 -13.07 3.17 -3.03
N THR A 56 -12.96 4.10 -3.98
CA THR A 56 -13.88 5.25 -4.06
C THR A 56 -15.35 4.84 -4.29
N GLU A 57 -15.61 3.67 -4.88
CA GLU A 57 -16.99 3.21 -5.08
C GLU A 57 -17.67 2.77 -3.77
N TYR A 58 -16.89 2.33 -2.79
CA TYR A 58 -17.39 1.74 -1.54
C TYR A 58 -16.98 2.52 -0.28
N THR A 59 -16.06 3.47 -0.41
CA THR A 59 -15.59 4.29 0.70
C THR A 59 -16.74 5.05 1.36
N THR A 60 -16.61 5.21 2.68
CA THR A 60 -17.54 6.03 3.46
C THR A 60 -17.07 7.47 3.59
N LEU A 61 -15.94 7.82 2.95
CA LEU A 61 -15.41 9.17 2.97
C LEU A 61 -16.12 10.09 1.97
N ASP A 62 -16.44 11.29 2.44
CA ASP A 62 -16.92 12.39 1.61
C ASP A 62 -15.75 13.15 0.96
N ASP A 63 -16.03 13.94 -0.10
CA ASP A 63 -15.00 14.69 -0.85
C ASP A 63 -14.12 15.61 0.03
N GLU A 64 -14.69 16.21 1.09
CA GLU A 64 -13.93 17.05 2.03
C GLU A 64 -12.93 16.24 2.85
N GLN A 65 -13.31 15.02 3.26
CA GLN A 65 -12.45 14.15 4.05
C GLN A 65 -11.31 13.61 3.18
N VAL A 66 -11.61 13.18 1.96
CA VAL A 66 -10.56 12.73 1.04
C VAL A 66 -9.58 13.85 0.71
N ARG A 67 -10.07 15.08 0.51
CA ARG A 67 -9.19 16.24 0.33
C ARG A 67 -8.31 16.50 1.55
N THR A 68 -8.83 16.27 2.76
CA THR A 68 -8.03 16.37 3.99
C THR A 68 -6.94 15.30 4.04
N VAL A 69 -7.26 14.07 3.62
CA VAL A 69 -6.29 12.96 3.52
C VAL A 69 -5.18 13.28 2.54
N ASP A 70 -5.51 13.86 1.39
CA ASP A 70 -4.56 14.34 0.38
C ASP A 70 -3.69 15.50 0.90
N ASP A 71 -4.30 16.51 1.54
CA ASP A 71 -3.57 17.66 2.11
C ASP A 71 -2.59 17.25 3.22
N LEU A 72 -2.96 16.24 4.00
CA LEU A 72 -2.09 15.62 5.01
C LEU A 72 -0.98 14.75 4.41
N GLY A 73 -1.01 14.48 3.10
CA GLY A 73 -0.04 13.63 2.41
C GLY A 73 -0.15 12.16 2.79
N LEU A 74 -1.33 11.70 3.22
CA LEU A 74 -1.51 10.34 3.70
C LEU A 74 -1.51 9.33 2.55
N PHE A 75 -2.00 9.68 1.35
CA PHE A 75 -1.93 8.79 0.20
C PHE A 75 -0.48 8.43 -0.19
N GLN A 76 0.41 9.41 -0.11
CA GLN A 76 1.82 9.24 -0.39
C GLN A 76 2.55 8.54 0.75
N ALA A 77 1.95 8.49 1.95
CA ALA A 77 2.55 7.91 3.14
C ALA A 77 2.39 6.38 3.23
N PHE A 78 1.54 5.76 2.41
CA PHE A 78 1.42 4.30 2.30
C PHE A 78 2.77 3.63 2.04
N ASP A 79 2.96 2.46 2.62
CA ASP A 79 4.08 1.56 2.32
C ASP A 79 3.51 0.26 1.80
N PHE A 80 4.00 -0.20 0.65
CA PHE A 80 3.74 -1.55 0.14
C PHE A 80 5.09 -2.25 0.02
N TYR A 81 5.14 -3.51 0.42
CA TYR A 81 6.39 -4.26 0.45
C TYR A 81 6.12 -5.77 0.35
N TRP A 82 7.05 -6.49 -0.27
CA TRP A 82 7.01 -7.95 -0.23
C TRP A 82 7.58 -8.44 1.09
N ASP A 83 6.82 -9.24 1.82
CA ASP A 83 7.29 -9.85 3.06
C ASP A 83 8.05 -11.16 2.75
N PRO A 84 9.38 -11.22 2.94
CA PRO A 84 10.16 -12.41 2.64
C PRO A 84 9.94 -13.56 3.64
N THR A 85 9.24 -13.33 4.75
CA THR A 85 8.92 -14.38 5.74
C THR A 85 7.67 -15.15 5.32
N ASP A 86 6.62 -14.41 4.97
CA ASP A 86 5.31 -14.92 4.60
C ASP A 86 5.15 -15.14 3.08
N ASP A 87 6.18 -14.78 2.32
CA ASP A 87 6.28 -14.80 0.86
C ASP A 87 5.03 -14.22 0.19
N ARG A 88 4.68 -12.99 0.60
CA ARG A 88 3.49 -12.29 0.09
C ARG A 88 3.59 -10.79 0.22
N LEU A 89 2.76 -10.10 -0.57
CA LEU A 89 2.60 -8.67 -0.47
C LEU A 89 1.95 -8.27 0.87
N ARG A 90 2.55 -7.27 1.52
CA ARG A 90 2.03 -6.61 2.72
C ARG A 90 1.94 -5.10 2.46
N PHE A 91 1.11 -4.43 3.25
CA PHE A 91 1.03 -2.98 3.26
C PHE A 91 1.03 -2.43 4.69
N ASP A 92 1.51 -1.20 4.85
CA ASP A 92 1.36 -0.37 6.05
C ASP A 92 0.47 0.83 5.68
N ALA A 93 -0.76 0.82 6.17
CA ALA A 93 -1.67 1.94 6.00
C ALA A 93 -1.25 3.09 6.94
N PRO A 94 -1.14 4.32 6.41
CA PRO A 94 -0.80 5.47 7.22
C PRO A 94 -1.98 5.88 8.09
N THR A 95 -1.69 6.30 9.31
CA THR A 95 -2.69 6.75 10.27
C THR A 95 -2.60 8.26 10.46
N VAL A 96 -3.72 8.90 10.81
CA VAL A 96 -3.73 10.35 11.07
C VAL A 96 -2.84 10.64 12.29
N PRO A 97 -1.83 11.53 12.18
CA PRO A 97 -0.91 11.80 13.28
C PRO A 97 -1.63 12.45 14.46
N ASP A 98 -1.31 12.05 15.70
CA ASP A 98 -1.93 12.56 16.94
C ASP A 98 -1.92 14.10 17.08
N ASP A 99 -0.93 14.75 16.47
CA ASP A 99 -0.75 16.20 16.40
C ASP A 99 -1.72 16.89 15.43
N TRP A 100 -2.65 16.16 14.79
CA TRP A 100 -3.56 16.70 13.78
C TRP A 100 -4.26 17.96 14.28
N ARG A 101 -4.74 17.99 15.53
CA ARG A 101 -5.44 19.14 16.12
C ARG A 101 -4.64 20.46 16.15
N GLU A 102 -3.32 20.39 16.01
CA GLU A 102 -2.44 21.56 15.97
C GLU A 102 -2.30 22.14 14.56
N ARG A 103 -2.83 21.44 13.54
CA ARG A 103 -2.79 21.85 12.12
C ARG A 103 -4.07 22.57 11.70
N GLU A 104 -3.90 23.76 11.09
CA GLU A 104 -5.00 24.57 10.53
C GLU A 104 -5.83 23.80 9.46
N ALA A 105 -5.22 22.86 8.73
CA ALA A 105 -5.92 22.03 7.74
C ALA A 105 -6.96 21.07 8.33
N THR A 106 -6.99 20.91 9.65
CA THR A 106 -7.80 19.87 10.31
C THR A 106 -8.82 20.44 11.31
N GLU A 107 -9.15 21.72 11.22
CA GLU A 107 -10.14 22.35 12.11
C GLU A 107 -11.53 21.66 12.06
N SER A 108 -11.84 20.95 10.96
CA SER A 108 -13.07 20.14 10.78
C SER A 108 -12.96 18.71 11.32
N LEU A 109 -11.73 18.22 11.60
CA LEU A 109 -11.54 16.85 12.07
C LEU A 109 -12.05 16.69 13.51
N SER A 110 -12.73 15.56 13.72
CA SER A 110 -13.12 15.08 15.04
C SER A 110 -12.48 13.72 15.26
N SER A 111 -12.37 13.28 16.52
CA SER A 111 -11.88 11.94 16.83
C SER A 111 -12.66 10.84 16.09
N SER A 112 -13.95 11.04 15.85
CA SER A 112 -14.75 10.12 15.03
C SER A 112 -14.32 10.13 13.56
N THR A 113 -14.08 11.32 13.01
CA THR A 113 -13.61 11.48 11.62
C THR A 113 -12.24 10.84 11.42
N VAL A 114 -11.33 11.00 12.38
CA VAL A 114 -10.00 10.38 12.36
C VAL A 114 -10.11 8.86 12.27
N SER A 115 -10.95 8.24 13.10
CA SER A 115 -11.16 6.79 13.06
C SER A 115 -11.82 6.32 11.75
N THR A 116 -12.70 7.13 11.17
CA THR A 116 -13.29 6.83 9.86
C THR A 116 -12.24 6.91 8.74
N ILE A 117 -11.38 7.94 8.76
CA ILE A 117 -10.27 8.09 7.81
C ILE A 117 -9.30 6.92 7.93
N ASP A 118 -8.89 6.58 9.15
CA ASP A 118 -7.97 5.47 9.43
C ASP A 118 -8.49 4.14 8.87
N GLY A 119 -9.76 3.80 9.15
CA GLY A 119 -10.39 2.61 8.61
C GLY A 119 -10.57 2.65 7.08
N ALA A 120 -10.82 3.83 6.52
CA ALA A 120 -10.92 3.97 5.06
C ALA A 120 -9.54 3.86 4.38
N LEU A 121 -8.46 4.29 5.03
CA LEU A 121 -7.09 4.12 4.52
C LEU A 121 -6.65 2.65 4.57
N ASP A 122 -7.01 1.93 5.62
CA ASP A 122 -6.81 0.48 5.69
C ASP A 122 -7.52 -0.25 4.53
N ASP A 123 -8.78 0.14 4.26
CA ASP A 123 -9.57 -0.42 3.17
C ASP A 123 -8.98 -0.10 1.78
N LEU A 124 -8.47 1.13 1.59
CA LEU A 124 -7.75 1.50 0.37
C LEU A 124 -6.47 0.67 0.19
N GLY A 125 -5.68 0.53 1.25
CA GLY A 125 -4.46 -0.27 1.24
C GLY A 125 -4.74 -1.71 0.84
N ARG A 126 -5.83 -2.28 1.38
CA ARG A 126 -6.31 -3.60 1.00
C ARG A 126 -6.73 -3.69 -0.47
N ALA A 127 -7.54 -2.74 -0.96
CA ALA A 127 -7.98 -2.75 -2.35
C ALA A 127 -6.78 -2.68 -3.32
N VAL A 128 -5.82 -1.80 -3.05
CA VAL A 128 -4.58 -1.70 -3.84
C VAL A 128 -3.73 -2.97 -3.74
N GLN A 129 -3.63 -3.58 -2.56
CA GLN A 129 -2.95 -4.86 -2.37
C GLN A 129 -3.59 -5.95 -3.24
N GLU A 130 -4.91 -6.10 -3.21
CA GLU A 130 -5.63 -7.11 -4.00
C GLU A 130 -5.39 -6.91 -5.51
N VAL A 131 -5.34 -5.65 -5.98
CA VAL A 131 -4.99 -5.34 -7.37
C VAL A 131 -3.52 -5.67 -7.66
N LEU A 132 -2.58 -5.29 -6.80
CA LEU A 132 -1.17 -5.61 -6.98
C LEU A 132 -0.94 -7.13 -7.05
N GLU A 133 -1.65 -7.90 -6.23
CA GLU A 133 -1.62 -9.37 -6.29
C GLU A 133 -2.11 -9.89 -7.66
N ASP A 134 -3.20 -9.34 -8.24
CA ASP A 134 -3.64 -9.70 -9.61
C ASP A 134 -2.59 -9.36 -10.67
N TYR A 135 -1.91 -8.20 -10.53
CA TYR A 135 -0.82 -7.80 -11.43
C TYR A 135 0.36 -8.75 -11.32
N LEU A 136 0.76 -9.12 -10.10
CA LEU A 136 1.84 -10.07 -9.84
C LEU A 136 1.50 -11.45 -10.41
N GLU A 137 0.29 -11.97 -10.16
CA GLU A 137 -0.18 -13.24 -10.71
C GLU A 137 -0.19 -13.24 -12.25
N ARG A 138 -0.57 -12.12 -12.88
CA ARG A 138 -0.48 -11.96 -14.35
C ARG A 138 0.96 -11.89 -14.84
N ASN A 139 1.85 -11.22 -14.10
CA ASN A 139 3.24 -11.04 -14.50
C ASN A 139 4.03 -12.34 -14.36
N ASP A 140 3.78 -13.11 -13.31
CA ASP A 140 4.34 -14.44 -13.06
C ASP A 140 4.00 -15.43 -14.19
N ALA A 141 2.80 -15.30 -14.79
CA ALA A 141 2.40 -16.09 -15.95
C ALA A 141 3.17 -15.76 -17.25
N THR A 142 3.94 -14.67 -17.30
CA THR A 142 4.68 -14.25 -18.51
C THR A 142 6.18 -14.01 -18.30
N SER A 143 6.66 -13.96 -17.06
CA SER A 143 8.03 -13.59 -16.73
C SER A 143 8.71 -14.64 -15.84
N ASP A 144 9.99 -14.87 -16.11
CA ASP A 144 10.99 -15.53 -15.27
C ASP A 144 11.27 -14.69 -13.98
N PHE A 145 10.23 -14.10 -13.37
CA PHE A 145 10.29 -13.40 -12.08
C PHE A 145 9.76 -14.38 -11.04
N GLY A 146 10.52 -15.45 -10.82
CA GLY A 146 10.21 -16.47 -9.82
C GLY A 146 10.36 -15.87 -8.42
N TRP A 147 9.34 -15.17 -7.94
CA TRP A 147 9.27 -14.65 -6.58
C TRP A 147 9.01 -15.74 -5.53
N GLY A 148 8.99 -17.02 -5.94
CA GLY A 148 8.81 -18.17 -5.04
C GLY A 148 9.43 -19.49 -5.52
N GLU A 149 10.37 -19.50 -6.46
CA GLU A 149 11.08 -20.73 -6.86
C GLU A 149 12.48 -20.80 -6.24
N GLU A 150 12.51 -21.09 -4.93
CA GLU A 150 13.59 -21.90 -4.40
C GLU A 150 13.53 -23.27 -5.09
N SER A 151 14.34 -23.42 -6.13
CA SER A 151 14.56 -24.67 -6.84
C SER A 151 14.90 -25.78 -5.83
N TYR A 152 13.88 -26.54 -5.42
CA TYR A 152 14.08 -27.80 -4.73
C TYR A 152 14.86 -28.70 -5.68
N GLY A 153 16.16 -28.80 -5.41
CA GLY A 153 17.13 -29.48 -6.24
C GLY A 153 16.59 -30.83 -6.69
N SER A 154 16.57 -31.03 -8.00
CA SER A 154 16.32 -32.32 -8.61
C SER A 154 17.33 -33.33 -8.05
N ARG A 155 16.87 -34.15 -7.10
CA ARG A 155 17.57 -35.36 -6.71
C ARG A 155 16.99 -36.51 -7.51
N ASP A 156 17.57 -36.68 -8.69
CA ASP A 156 17.43 -37.89 -9.50
C ASP A 156 18.31 -38.97 -8.85
N GLU A 157 17.71 -40.09 -8.46
CA GLU A 157 18.38 -41.36 -8.11
C GLU A 157 17.90 -42.47 -9.05
#